data_AF-X1RX57-F1
#
_entry.id   AF-X1RX57-F1
#
_cell.length_a   1.000
_cell.length_b   1.000
_cell.length_c   1.000
_cell.angle_alpha   90.00
_cell.angle_beta   90.00
_cell.angle_gamma   90.00
#
_symmetry.space_group_name_H-M   'P 1'
#
loop_
_entity.id
_entity.type
_entity.pdbx_description
1 polymer ?
#
loop_
_entity_poly.entity_id
_entity_poly.type
_entity_poly.pdbx_seq_one_letter_code
_entity_poly.pdbx_strand_id
1 'polypeptide(L)'
;MINKKTNCKINSELERAILKEKAKGTPDIKIGNKYGVNLKYIERVITKAKGINVSALKTSKEIRTLHPKDFQEERTTIWSFKSRGNWATHSGEYRGNWSPYIPRNVVLKYSNPGETVLDYFCGAGTTAVEAKLLGRKIKVGLDTL
;
A
#
# COMPACT_ATOMS: atom_id res chain seq x y z
N MET A 1 26.53 -11.70 37.11
CA MET A 1 25.90 -10.41 36.71
C MET A 1 26.00 -10.26 35.20
N ILE A 2 24.88 -10.27 34.47
CA ILE A 2 24.90 -10.16 33.00
C ILE A 2 25.28 -8.73 32.60
N ASN A 3 26.37 -8.58 31.84
CA ASN A 3 26.98 -7.31 31.48
C ASN A 3 26.10 -6.49 30.50
N LYS A 4 26.04 -5.16 30.65
CA LYS A 4 25.18 -4.24 29.86
C LYS A 4 25.46 -4.32 28.35
N LYS A 5 26.72 -4.57 27.96
CA LYS A 5 27.12 -4.84 26.56
C LYS A 5 26.52 -6.13 26.01
N THR A 6 26.47 -7.20 26.81
CA THR A 6 25.89 -8.49 26.42
C THR A 6 24.38 -8.38 26.22
N ASN A 7 23.71 -7.64 27.10
CA ASN A 7 22.26 -7.42 27.02
C ASN A 7 21.86 -6.57 25.78
N CYS A 8 22.70 -5.59 25.39
CA CYS A 8 22.51 -4.81 24.16
C CYS A 8 22.66 -5.69 22.90
N LYS A 9 23.65 -6.58 22.89
CA LYS A 9 23.89 -7.51 21.78
C LYS A 9 22.73 -8.49 21.57
N ILE A 10 22.24 -9.10 22.65
CA ILE A 10 21.11 -10.05 22.64
C ILE A 10 19.84 -9.37 22.09
N ASN A 11 19.55 -8.14 22.53
CA ASN A 11 18.42 -7.39 22.01
C ASN A 11 18.55 -7.08 20.51
N SER A 12 19.74 -6.72 20.04
CA SER A 12 19.95 -6.43 18.61
C SER A 12 19.77 -7.67 17.71
N GLU A 13 20.15 -8.85 18.20
CA GLU A 13 19.98 -10.11 17.48
C GLU A 13 18.51 -10.55 17.44
N LEU A 14 17.79 -10.38 18.55
CA LEU A 14 16.35 -10.62 18.64
C LEU A 14 15.56 -9.71 17.69
N GLU A 15 15.83 -8.41 17.70
CA GLU A 15 15.22 -7.44 16.78
C GLU A 15 15.44 -7.86 15.31
N ARG A 16 16.67 -8.27 14.96
CA ARG A 16 17.00 -8.73 13.60
C ARG A 16 16.27 -10.02 13.23
N ALA A 17 16.10 -10.95 14.15
CA ALA A 17 15.37 -12.19 13.91
C ALA A 17 13.87 -11.92 13.66
N ILE A 18 13.26 -11.05 14.47
CA ILE A 18 11.86 -10.62 14.31
C ILE A 18 11.65 -9.97 12.94
N LEU A 19 12.53 -9.06 12.52
CA LEU A 19 12.45 -8.40 11.21
C LEU A 19 12.57 -9.40 10.05
N LYS A 20 13.46 -10.40 10.16
CA LYS A 20 13.60 -11.46 9.15
C LYS A 20 12.33 -12.31 9.03
N GLU A 21 11.71 -12.70 10.13
CA GLU A 21 10.47 -13.48 10.10
C GLU A 21 9.27 -12.68 9.62
N LYS A 22 9.20 -11.39 9.97
CA LYS A 22 8.20 -10.46 9.45
C LYS A 22 8.32 -10.29 7.93
N ALA A 23 9.54 -10.24 7.40
CA ALA A 23 9.81 -10.20 5.95
C ALA A 23 9.35 -11.46 5.19
N LYS A 24 9.22 -12.60 5.89
CA LYS A 24 8.64 -13.83 5.32
C LYS A 24 7.11 -13.81 5.25
N GLY A 25 6.46 -12.75 5.76
CA GLY A 25 5.00 -12.64 5.80
C GLY A 25 4.33 -13.35 6.98
N THR A 26 5.09 -13.69 8.03
CA THR A 26 4.55 -14.33 9.23
C THR A 26 3.62 -13.36 9.99
N PRO A 27 2.39 -13.76 10.37
CA PRO A 27 1.51 -12.93 11.20
C PRO A 27 2.14 -12.59 12.56
N ASP A 28 1.87 -11.38 13.07
CA ASP A 28 2.49 -10.87 14.31
C ASP A 28 2.18 -11.74 15.53
N ILE A 29 0.99 -12.35 15.59
CA ILE A 29 0.61 -13.30 16.64
C ILE A 29 1.57 -14.50 16.68
N LYS A 30 1.92 -15.05 15.51
CA LYS A 30 2.84 -16.19 15.43
C LYS A 30 4.27 -15.78 15.80
N ILE A 31 4.70 -14.57 15.41
CA ILE A 31 6.00 -14.01 15.79
C ILE A 31 6.06 -13.82 17.31
N GLY A 32 5.01 -13.25 17.91
CA GLY A 32 4.91 -13.03 19.36
C GLY A 32 5.04 -14.33 20.15
N ASN A 33 4.29 -15.36 19.74
CA ASN A 33 4.37 -16.69 20.35
C ASN A 33 5.74 -17.34 20.17
N LYS A 34 6.37 -17.20 18.99
CA LYS A 34 7.67 -17.80 18.67
C LYS A 34 8.83 -17.19 19.45
N TYR A 35 8.81 -15.87 19.67
CA TYR A 35 9.90 -15.13 20.29
C TYR A 35 9.60 -14.68 21.73
N GLY A 36 8.43 -15.01 22.27
CA GLY A 36 8.02 -14.62 23.62
C GLY A 36 7.85 -13.12 23.80
N VAL A 37 7.44 -12.40 22.76
CA VAL A 37 7.29 -10.94 22.75
C VAL A 37 5.84 -10.52 22.50
N ASN A 38 5.44 -9.37 23.02
CA ASN A 38 4.11 -8.81 22.79
C ASN A 38 4.03 -8.01 21.48
N LEU A 39 2.80 -7.71 21.04
CA LEU A 39 2.55 -6.95 19.81
C LEU A 39 3.23 -5.57 19.81
N LYS A 40 3.14 -4.82 20.92
CA LYS A 40 3.76 -3.50 21.07
C LYS A 40 5.27 -3.53 20.85
N TYR A 41 5.94 -4.58 21.32
CA TYR A 41 7.36 -4.77 21.09
C TYR A 41 7.66 -4.95 19.60
N ILE A 42 6.90 -5.80 18.91
CA ILE A 42 7.04 -6.04 17.47
C ILE A 42 6.83 -4.73 16.69
N GLU A 43 5.77 -3.98 16.98
CA GLU A 43 5.48 -2.69 16.34
C GLU A 43 6.61 -1.68 16.53
N ARG A 44 7.17 -1.59 17.73
CA ARG A 44 8.32 -0.73 18.04
C ARG A 44 9.56 -1.12 17.24
N VAL A 45 9.85 -2.42 17.12
CA VAL A 45 10.98 -2.92 16.34
C VAL A 45 10.80 -2.60 14.86
N ILE A 46 9.60 -2.78 14.32
CA ILE A 46 9.26 -2.42 12.94
C ILE A 46 9.43 -0.92 12.72
N THR A 47 8.88 -0.10 13.62
CA THR A 47 8.93 1.37 13.53
C THR A 47 10.36 1.88 13.63
N LYS A 48 11.18 1.32 14.52
CA LYS A 48 12.61 1.65 14.66
C LYS A 48 13.40 1.33 13.40
N ALA A 49 13.07 0.25 12.69
CA ALA A 49 13.79 -0.18 11.50
C ALA A 49 13.30 0.48 10.20
N LYS A 50 12.01 0.84 10.11
CA LYS A 50 11.38 1.34 8.88
C LYS A 50 10.89 2.78 8.95
N GLY A 51 10.90 3.39 10.13
CA GLY A 51 10.37 4.73 10.38
C GLY A 51 8.85 4.82 10.49
N ILE A 52 8.14 3.73 10.17
CA ILE A 52 6.67 3.63 10.18
C ILE A 52 6.23 2.25 10.70
N ASN A 53 5.03 2.17 11.26
CA ASN A 53 4.41 0.89 11.61
C ASN A 53 3.78 0.26 10.35
N VAL A 54 4.26 -0.93 9.96
CA VAL A 54 3.78 -1.65 8.78
C VAL A 54 3.31 -3.05 9.15
N SER A 55 2.08 -3.36 8.73
CA SER A 55 1.45 -4.67 8.96
C SER A 55 2.08 -5.79 8.12
N ALA A 56 2.73 -5.47 7.01
CA ALA A 56 3.46 -6.43 6.19
C ALA A 56 4.70 -5.79 5.56
N LEU A 57 5.83 -6.52 5.59
CA LEU A 57 7.03 -6.19 4.83
C LEU A 57 6.94 -6.88 3.47
N LYS A 58 6.14 -6.31 2.56
CA LYS A 58 5.99 -6.87 1.22
C LYS A 58 7.28 -6.69 0.41
N THR A 59 7.64 -7.72 -0.36
CA THR A 59 8.57 -7.63 -1.48
C THR A 59 8.05 -6.65 -2.54
N SER A 60 8.95 -6.13 -3.38
CA SER A 60 8.54 -5.25 -4.47
C SER A 60 7.53 -5.99 -5.36
N LYS A 61 6.40 -5.33 -5.63
CA LYS A 61 5.41 -5.86 -6.58
C LYS A 61 5.96 -5.66 -7.99
N GLU A 62 6.17 -6.74 -8.73
CA GLU A 62 6.50 -6.63 -10.15
C GLU A 62 5.30 -6.07 -10.92
N ILE A 63 5.50 -4.96 -11.60
CA ILE A 63 4.48 -4.31 -12.42
C ILE A 63 4.55 -4.91 -13.82
N ARG A 64 3.52 -5.68 -14.19
CA ARG A 64 3.44 -6.32 -15.52
C ARG A 64 2.95 -5.38 -16.61
N THR A 65 1.99 -4.52 -16.28
CA THR A 65 1.34 -3.60 -17.21
C THR A 65 1.02 -2.29 -16.51
N LEU A 66 1.22 -1.15 -17.18
CA LEU A 66 0.85 0.16 -16.66
C LEU A 66 -0.59 0.56 -17.01
N HIS A 67 -1.15 -0.05 -18.06
CA HIS A 67 -2.49 0.25 -18.56
C HIS A 67 -3.30 -1.03 -18.74
N PRO A 68 -4.64 -0.93 -18.67
CA PRO A 68 -5.52 -2.00 -19.13
C PRO A 68 -5.40 -2.19 -20.65
N LYS A 69 -5.46 -3.44 -21.12
CA LYS A 69 -5.29 -3.76 -22.56
C LYS A 69 -6.45 -3.21 -23.42
N ASP A 70 -7.68 -3.42 -22.97
CA ASP A 70 -8.88 -3.17 -23.79
C ASP A 70 -9.86 -2.23 -23.09
N PHE A 71 -9.35 -1.13 -22.52
CA PHE A 71 -10.23 -0.14 -21.88
C PHE A 71 -11.01 0.66 -22.92
N GLN A 72 -12.33 0.70 -22.73
CA GLN A 72 -13.24 1.55 -23.48
C GLN A 72 -13.96 2.47 -22.49
N GLU A 73 -14.12 3.73 -22.86
CA GLU A 73 -14.85 4.70 -22.02
C GLU A 73 -16.33 4.34 -21.96
N GLU A 74 -16.85 4.18 -20.75
CA GLU A 74 -18.27 3.98 -20.53
C GLU A 74 -19.01 5.31 -20.71
N ARG A 75 -19.96 5.37 -21.64
CA ARG A 75 -20.67 6.61 -22.03
C ARG A 75 -22.08 6.73 -21.47
N THR A 76 -22.62 5.65 -20.93
CA THR A 76 -23.94 5.61 -20.29
C THR A 76 -23.86 6.16 -18.87
N THR A 77 -25.01 6.23 -18.19
CA THR A 77 -25.10 6.58 -16.76
C THR A 77 -24.88 5.40 -15.83
N ILE A 78 -24.91 4.17 -16.35
CA ILE A 78 -24.75 2.92 -15.60
C ILE A 78 -23.51 2.21 -16.15
N TRP A 79 -22.50 2.02 -15.31
CA TRP A 79 -21.22 1.40 -15.68
C TRP A 79 -21.09 0.01 -15.06
N SER A 80 -20.63 -0.96 -15.84
CA SER A 80 -20.43 -2.33 -15.38
C SER A 80 -19.09 -2.89 -15.85
N PHE A 81 -18.19 -3.16 -14.89
CA PHE A 81 -16.88 -3.72 -15.18
C PHE A 81 -16.82 -5.17 -14.72
N LYS A 82 -16.53 -6.10 -15.64
CA LYS A 82 -16.42 -7.55 -15.35
C LYS A 82 -15.32 -7.89 -14.35
N SER A 83 -14.30 -7.04 -14.26
CA SER A 83 -13.21 -7.19 -13.32
C SER A 83 -12.89 -5.88 -12.63
N ARG A 84 -12.26 -5.97 -11.46
CA ARG A 84 -11.77 -4.78 -10.75
C ARG A 84 -10.64 -4.08 -11.51
N GLY A 85 -9.78 -4.83 -12.19
CA GLY A 85 -8.51 -4.34 -12.73
C GLY A 85 -7.33 -4.56 -11.77
N ASN A 86 -6.15 -4.89 -12.32
CA ASN A 86 -4.94 -5.23 -11.56
C ASN A 86 -3.64 -4.63 -12.12
N TRP A 87 -3.71 -3.60 -12.96
CA TRP A 87 -2.52 -2.97 -13.55
C TRP A 87 -1.83 -2.00 -12.59
N ALA A 88 -0.63 -1.57 -12.97
CA ALA A 88 0.24 -0.68 -12.22
C ALA A 88 0.39 -1.14 -10.76
N THR A 89 0.19 -0.23 -9.82
CA THR A 89 0.30 -0.48 -8.38
C THR A 89 -1.04 -0.79 -7.72
N HIS A 90 -2.14 -0.87 -8.47
CA HIS A 90 -3.48 -1.05 -7.90
C HIS A 90 -3.58 -2.32 -7.06
N SER A 91 -4.20 -2.18 -5.89
CA SER A 91 -4.45 -3.24 -4.93
C SER A 91 -5.88 -3.15 -4.42
N GLY A 92 -6.51 -4.30 -4.22
CA GLY A 92 -7.85 -4.42 -3.63
C GLY A 92 -7.86 -4.45 -2.11
N GLU A 93 -6.70 -4.34 -1.45
CA GLU A 93 -6.58 -4.59 0.00
C GLU A 93 -7.15 -3.48 0.88
N TYR A 94 -7.12 -2.23 0.42
CA TYR A 94 -7.72 -1.12 1.14
C TYR A 94 -9.25 -1.24 1.10
N ARG A 95 -9.92 -1.25 2.26
CA ARG A 95 -11.38 -1.40 2.30
C ARG A 95 -12.06 -0.17 1.69
N GLY A 96 -13.12 -0.41 0.94
CA GLY A 96 -13.90 0.68 0.31
C GLY A 96 -13.24 1.35 -0.89
N ASN A 97 -12.10 0.82 -1.38
CA ASN A 97 -11.53 1.31 -2.64
C ASN A 97 -12.41 0.95 -3.84
N TRP A 98 -12.53 1.87 -4.80
CA TRP A 98 -13.18 1.60 -6.08
C TRP A 98 -12.27 0.94 -7.11
N SER A 99 -12.88 0.31 -8.12
CA SER A 99 -12.16 -0.22 -9.28
C SER A 99 -11.43 0.91 -10.01
N PRO A 100 -10.15 0.74 -10.37
CA PRO A 100 -9.39 1.67 -11.21
C PRO A 100 -10.07 2.09 -12.52
N TYR A 101 -10.98 1.28 -13.05
CA TYR A 101 -11.75 1.64 -14.24
C TYR A 101 -12.64 2.88 -14.03
N ILE A 102 -13.16 3.07 -12.81
CA ILE A 102 -14.04 4.19 -12.46
C ILE A 102 -13.29 5.54 -12.54
N PRO A 103 -12.20 5.79 -11.77
CA PRO A 103 -11.46 7.04 -11.88
C PRO A 103 -10.86 7.22 -13.26
N ARG A 104 -10.44 6.15 -13.96
CA ARG A 104 -9.94 6.24 -15.34
C ARG A 104 -10.98 6.86 -16.27
N ASN A 105 -12.22 6.38 -16.21
CA ASN A 105 -13.32 6.89 -17.02
C ASN A 105 -13.65 8.35 -16.70
N VAL A 106 -13.69 8.70 -15.41
CA VAL A 106 -13.94 10.08 -14.97
C VAL A 106 -12.85 11.04 -15.44
N VAL A 107 -11.57 10.68 -15.23
CA VAL A 107 -10.44 11.55 -15.61
C VAL A 107 -10.37 11.74 -17.13
N LEU A 108 -10.63 10.70 -17.92
CA LEU A 108 -10.68 10.81 -19.38
C LEU A 108 -11.82 11.72 -19.87
N LYS A 109 -12.99 11.63 -19.25
CA LYS A 109 -14.17 12.44 -19.63
C LYS A 109 -14.05 13.91 -19.29
N TYR A 110 -13.47 14.23 -18.14
CA TYR A 110 -13.59 15.56 -17.53
C TYR A 110 -12.27 16.31 -17.37
N SER A 111 -11.19 15.81 -17.98
CA SER A 111 -9.91 16.52 -17.97
C SER A 111 -9.09 16.22 -19.22
N ASN A 112 -8.13 17.09 -19.51
CA ASN A 112 -7.14 16.90 -20.56
C ASN A 112 -5.76 16.54 -19.98
N PRO A 113 -4.87 15.91 -20.76
CA PRO A 113 -3.47 15.75 -20.37
C PRO A 113 -2.84 17.09 -19.93
N GLY A 114 -2.06 17.07 -18.85
CA GLY A 114 -1.42 18.25 -18.27
C GLY A 114 -2.26 19.05 -17.26
N GLU A 115 -3.59 18.85 -17.23
CA GLU A 115 -4.48 19.46 -16.25
C GLU A 115 -4.31 18.83 -14.86
N THR A 116 -4.90 19.47 -13.85
CA THR A 116 -4.79 19.05 -12.44
C THR A 116 -6.07 18.34 -11.98
N VAL A 117 -5.91 17.13 -11.46
CA VAL A 117 -6.94 16.39 -10.74
C VAL A 117 -6.69 16.56 -9.24
N LEU A 118 -7.76 16.76 -8.46
CA LEU A 118 -7.72 16.85 -7.01
C LEU A 118 -8.62 15.78 -6.40
N ASP A 119 -8.06 14.98 -5.50
CA ASP A 119 -8.80 14.00 -4.71
C ASP A 119 -8.62 14.29 -3.22
N TYR A 120 -9.66 14.83 -2.57
CA TYR A 120 -9.62 15.17 -1.15
C TYR A 120 -9.60 13.95 -0.22
N PHE A 121 -10.15 12.82 -0.66
CA PHE A 121 -10.33 11.60 0.12
C PHE A 121 -9.63 10.45 -0.58
N CYS A 122 -8.30 10.58 -0.70
CA CYS A 122 -7.53 9.77 -1.63
C CYS A 122 -7.47 8.28 -1.27
N GLY A 123 -7.72 7.89 -0.02
CA GLY A 123 -7.68 6.52 0.46
C GLY A 123 -6.40 5.80 0.06
N ALA A 124 -6.54 4.70 -0.68
CA ALA A 124 -5.41 3.96 -1.26
C ALA A 124 -4.70 4.65 -2.44
N GLY A 125 -5.19 5.81 -2.88
CA GLY A 125 -4.61 6.60 -3.97
C GLY A 125 -4.97 6.13 -5.38
N THR A 126 -6.07 5.37 -5.56
CA THR A 126 -6.47 4.85 -6.89
C THR A 126 -6.61 5.97 -7.92
N THR A 127 -7.24 7.09 -7.55
CA THR A 127 -7.39 8.28 -8.41
C THR A 127 -6.03 8.87 -8.79
N ALA A 128 -5.11 8.94 -7.83
CA ALA A 128 -3.79 9.50 -8.05
C ALA A 128 -2.96 8.68 -9.03
N VAL A 129 -3.03 7.35 -8.90
CA VAL A 129 -2.39 6.43 -9.84
C VAL A 129 -2.96 6.62 -11.25
N GLU A 130 -4.29 6.62 -11.41
CA GLU A 130 -4.91 6.78 -12.73
C GLU A 130 -4.64 8.15 -13.36
N ALA A 131 -4.73 9.23 -12.58
CA ALA A 131 -4.42 10.58 -13.05
C ALA A 131 -2.97 10.66 -13.56
N LYS A 132 -2.02 10.08 -12.82
CA LYS A 132 -0.61 10.07 -13.23
C LYS A 132 -0.38 9.23 -14.49
N LEU A 133 -0.98 8.04 -14.57
CA LEU A 133 -0.91 7.18 -15.76
C LEU A 133 -1.50 7.85 -17.00
N LEU A 134 -2.55 8.66 -16.82
CA LEU A 134 -3.19 9.42 -17.89
C LEU A 134 -2.50 10.76 -18.20
N GLY A 135 -1.36 11.07 -17.57
CA GLY A 135 -0.62 12.29 -17.84
C GLY A 135 -1.25 13.57 -17.26
N ARG A 136 -2.05 13.46 -16.20
CA ARG A 136 -2.55 14.60 -15.41
C ARG A 136 -1.60 14.90 -14.25
N LYS A 137 -1.58 16.15 -13.81
CA LYS A 137 -1.05 16.54 -12.50
C LYS A 137 -2.05 16.09 -11.45
N ILE A 138 -1.56 15.62 -10.30
CA ILE A 138 -2.41 15.17 -9.21
C ILE A 138 -2.10 15.96 -7.94
N LYS A 139 -3.16 16.39 -7.27
CA LYS A 139 -3.15 16.86 -5.89
C LYS A 139 -3.99 15.88 -5.06
N VAL A 140 -3.48 15.51 -3.90
CA VAL A 140 -4.18 14.63 -2.97
C VAL A 140 -4.38 15.36 -1.65
N GLY A 141 -5.57 15.22 -1.08
CA GLY A 141 -5.89 15.69 0.25
C GLY A 141 -5.32 14.76 1.31
N LEU A 142 -5.46 15.20 2.57
CA LEU A 142 -5.08 14.43 3.72
C LEU A 142 -6.24 13.51 4.10
N ASP A 143 -6.04 12.21 3.96
CA ASP A 143 -7.02 11.21 4.38
C ASP A 143 -6.69 10.75 5.80
N THR A 144 -7.68 10.79 6.70
CA THR A 144 -7.50 10.51 8.14
C THR A 144 -8.14 9.19 8.59
N LEU A 145 -8.62 8.36 7.65
CA LEU A 145 -9.18 7.04 7.93
C LEU A 145 -8.12 5.93 8.04
#